data_AF-A0A7R9DEG8-F1
#
_entry.id   AF-A0A7R9DEG8-F1
#
_cell.length_a   1.000
_cell.length_b   1.000
_cell.length_c   1.000
_cell.angle_alpha   90.00
_cell.angle_beta   90.00
_cell.angle_gamma   90.00
#
_symmetry.space_group_name_H-M   'P 1'
#
loop_
_entity.id
_entity.type
_entity.pdbx_description
1 polymer ?
#
loop_
_entity_poly.entity_id
_entity_poly.type
_entity_poly.pdbx_seq_one_letter_code
_entity_poly.pdbx_strand_id
1 'polypeptide(L)'
;FSEIYILWRDVFPVFLDASNQPNEDLRRESLKGLTGMAGTLTDESRAQLLSRLCGCITHEIVSSVRYEGVSCLKALAQLYPEQVFKALKDADITPHFDIVDKEDQRKDEQYPCVDEVQRRLECFCHLSTREPFMSYVLPQVLEQITKPQSATCCSVSLHCLRTLVLAADTPSEVHLYLHKECDAVLTLITSWIAGVSPDNIHQMTFRDMALIEAAADNKVAIQAIIFSEQNTLLEKFVPIFIGVDPQSTMLDRGKTKFQPLEVKSPPQYSHTVFLLQGVMTGLHHKANIPHKDKLLDKLLEMSVHTCDQFVHNAAVSILACSLNKMTLSVM
;
A
#
# COMPACT_ATOMS: atom_id res chain seq x y z
N PHE A 1 39.35 20.34 0.26
CA PHE A 1 38.51 19.13 0.14
C PHE A 1 39.18 17.87 0.68
N SER A 2 40.50 17.69 0.57
CA SER A 2 41.22 16.52 1.13
C SER A 2 41.22 16.44 2.67
N GLU A 3 41.35 17.56 3.38
CA GLU A 3 41.42 17.58 4.86
C GLU A 3 40.07 17.28 5.53
N ILE A 4 38.96 17.72 4.94
CA ILE A 4 37.60 17.41 5.43
C ILE A 4 37.30 15.91 5.28
N TYR A 5 37.79 15.28 4.21
CA TYR A 5 37.65 13.84 3.99
C TYR A 5 38.40 13.01 5.05
N ILE A 6 39.55 13.50 5.53
CA ILE A 6 40.32 12.86 6.60
C ILE A 6 39.56 12.94 7.93
N LEU A 7 38.96 14.09 8.26
CA LEU A 7 38.16 14.25 9.49
C LEU A 7 36.95 13.31 9.50
N TRP A 8 36.23 13.17 8.38
CA TRP A 8 35.06 12.29 8.32
C TRP A 8 35.42 10.80 8.45
N ARG A 9 36.61 10.40 8.01
CA ARG A 9 37.11 9.02 8.16
C ARG A 9 37.23 8.60 9.63
N ASP A 10 37.65 9.51 10.51
CA ASP A 10 37.81 9.21 11.94
C ASP A 10 36.49 9.37 12.72
N VAL A 11 35.54 10.14 12.17
CA VAL A 11 34.23 10.39 12.77
C VAL A 11 33.24 9.24 12.50
N PHE A 12 33.32 8.58 11.35
CA PHE A 12 32.43 7.46 11.01
C PHE A 12 32.49 6.31 12.03
N PRO A 13 33.67 5.77 12.42
CA PRO A 13 33.76 4.70 13.40
C PRO A 13 33.14 5.07 14.75
N VAL A 14 33.27 6.35 15.17
CA VAL A 14 32.70 6.84 16.44
C VAL A 14 31.17 6.76 16.40
N PHE A 15 30.55 7.25 15.33
CA PHE A 15 29.10 7.15 15.18
C PHE A 15 28.62 5.71 14.99
N LEU A 16 29.37 4.89 14.25
CA LEU A 16 29.03 3.48 14.07
C LEU A 16 29.07 2.74 15.42
N ASP A 17 30.10 2.96 16.24
CA ASP A 17 30.22 2.38 17.57
C ASP A 17 29.09 2.87 18.50
N ALA A 18 28.83 4.18 18.51
CA ALA A 18 27.75 4.78 19.28
C ALA A 18 26.36 4.24 18.88
N SER A 19 26.18 3.85 17.61
CA SER A 19 24.95 3.19 17.13
C SER A 19 24.74 1.77 17.66
N ASN A 20 25.76 1.16 18.27
CA ASN A 20 25.70 -0.18 18.89
C ASN A 20 25.55 -0.14 20.41
N GLN A 21 25.60 1.04 21.03
CA GLN A 21 25.56 1.19 22.48
C GLN A 21 24.15 0.90 23.04
N PRO A 22 24.01 0.48 24.30
CA PRO A 22 22.70 0.16 24.88
C PRO A 22 21.78 1.39 25.05
N ASN A 23 22.35 2.60 25.07
CA ASN A 23 21.60 3.83 25.25
C ASN A 23 20.79 4.18 23.97
N GLU A 24 19.46 4.26 24.11
CA GLU A 24 18.53 4.57 23.00
C GLU A 24 18.83 5.91 22.32
N ASP A 25 18.93 6.99 23.09
CA ASP A 25 19.15 8.33 22.55
C ASP A 25 20.47 8.40 21.79
N LEU A 26 21.53 7.80 22.34
CA LEU A 26 22.83 7.73 21.70
C LEU A 26 22.75 6.97 20.38
N ARG A 27 22.07 5.81 20.34
CA ARG A 27 21.87 5.06 19.08
C ARG A 27 21.10 5.88 18.04
N ARG A 28 20.00 6.51 18.47
CA ARG A 28 19.14 7.33 17.60
C ARG A 28 19.91 8.51 17.00
N GLU A 29 20.57 9.31 17.83
CA GLU A 29 21.34 10.47 17.36
C GLU A 29 22.54 10.05 16.52
N SER A 30 23.13 8.88 16.79
CA SER A 30 24.21 8.35 15.97
C SER A 30 23.76 7.96 14.57
N LEU A 31 22.58 7.34 14.44
CA LEU A 31 21.99 7.03 13.12
C LEU A 31 21.67 8.29 12.31
N LYS A 32 21.22 9.36 12.98
CA LYS A 32 21.06 10.68 12.34
C LYS A 32 22.39 11.26 11.86
N GLY A 33 23.43 11.18 12.69
CA GLY A 33 24.79 11.56 12.31
C GLY A 33 25.30 10.80 11.09
N LEU A 34 25.12 9.48 11.08
CA LEU A 34 25.48 8.60 9.96
C LEU A 34 24.72 8.94 8.68
N THR A 35 23.45 9.33 8.80
CA THR A 35 22.63 9.80 7.66
C THR A 35 23.27 11.00 6.97
N GLY A 36 23.72 12.00 7.76
CA GLY A 36 24.39 13.19 7.23
C GLY A 36 25.73 12.89 6.54
N MET A 37 26.36 11.76 6.85
CA MET A 37 27.64 11.34 6.29
C MET A 37 27.50 10.39 5.08
N ALA A 38 26.29 9.96 4.73
CA ALA A 38 26.05 8.92 3.71
C ALA A 38 26.78 9.18 2.38
N GLY A 39 26.86 10.45 1.95
CA GLY A 39 27.52 10.86 0.70
C GLY A 39 29.05 10.84 0.72
N THR A 40 29.69 10.76 1.90
CA THR A 40 31.15 10.84 2.03
C THR A 40 31.80 9.50 2.39
N LEU A 41 31.01 8.43 2.52
CA LEU A 41 31.51 7.12 2.95
C LEU A 41 32.24 6.39 1.82
N THR A 42 33.38 5.79 2.16
CA THR A 42 34.04 4.77 1.32
C THR A 42 33.13 3.55 1.17
N ASP A 43 33.39 2.72 0.15
CA ASP A 43 32.60 1.50 -0.06
C ASP A 43 32.69 0.53 1.14
N GLU A 44 33.84 0.45 1.80
CA GLU A 44 34.04 -0.36 3.00
C GLU A 44 33.20 0.15 4.19
N SER A 45 33.27 1.45 4.49
CA SER A 45 32.47 2.06 5.56
C SER A 45 30.98 1.94 5.26
N ARG A 46 30.59 2.05 3.99
CA ARG A 46 29.20 1.89 3.57
C ARG A 46 28.71 0.46 3.76
N ALA A 47 29.51 -0.55 3.44
CA ALA A 47 29.17 -1.95 3.69
C ALA A 47 28.98 -2.23 5.20
N GLN A 48 29.84 -1.68 6.05
CA GLN A 48 29.70 -1.80 7.51
C GLN A 48 28.40 -1.13 8.01
N LEU A 49 28.10 0.07 7.51
CA LEU A 49 26.87 0.78 7.85
C LEU A 49 25.64 0.01 7.37
N LEU A 50 25.64 -0.52 6.15
CA LEU A 50 24.52 -1.29 5.61
C LEU A 50 24.26 -2.55 6.45
N SER A 51 25.31 -3.27 6.86
CA SER A 51 25.17 -4.40 7.78
C SER A 51 24.48 -3.99 9.10
N ARG A 52 24.89 -2.85 9.68
CA ARG A 52 24.26 -2.30 10.89
C ARG A 52 22.79 -1.93 10.69
N LEU A 53 22.47 -1.29 9.56
CA LEU A 53 21.11 -0.85 9.23
C LEU A 53 20.18 -2.03 8.93
N CYS A 54 20.68 -3.06 8.24
CA CYS A 54 19.98 -4.33 8.08
C CYS A 54 19.63 -4.93 9.45
N GLY A 55 20.60 -4.99 10.36
CA GLY A 55 20.35 -5.43 11.75
C GLY A 55 19.37 -4.54 12.53
N CYS A 56 19.32 -3.23 12.25
CA CYS A 56 18.30 -2.33 12.81
C CYS A 56 16.88 -2.75 12.40
N ILE A 57 16.67 -3.16 11.15
CA ILE A 57 15.33 -3.49 10.66
C ILE A 57 14.82 -4.77 11.32
N THR A 58 15.68 -5.79 11.43
CA THR A 58 15.31 -7.12 11.92
C THR A 58 15.28 -7.20 13.45
N HIS A 59 16.30 -6.66 14.12
CA HIS A 59 16.54 -6.91 15.54
C HIS A 59 16.28 -5.72 16.47
N GLU A 60 16.15 -4.49 15.95
CA GLU A 60 15.88 -3.33 16.81
C GLU A 60 14.44 -3.36 17.33
N ILE A 61 14.33 -3.42 18.65
CA ILE A 61 13.04 -3.45 19.36
C ILE A 61 12.48 -2.03 19.46
N VAL A 62 13.35 -1.03 19.64
CA VAL A 62 12.95 0.35 19.84
C VAL A 62 12.54 1.01 18.51
N SER A 63 11.26 1.37 18.40
CA SER A 63 10.68 1.95 17.18
C SER A 63 11.35 3.26 16.73
N SER A 64 11.75 4.12 17.68
CA SER A 64 12.40 5.41 17.38
C SER A 64 13.77 5.22 16.70
N VAL A 65 14.57 4.26 17.19
CA VAL A 65 15.89 3.91 16.64
C VAL A 65 15.73 3.23 15.28
N ARG A 66 14.74 2.33 15.17
CA ARG A 66 14.43 1.65 13.90
C ARG A 66 14.02 2.64 12.82
N TYR A 67 13.20 3.64 13.16
CA TYR A 67 12.79 4.70 12.24
C TYR A 67 14.00 5.49 11.71
N GLU A 68 14.93 5.90 12.58
CA GLU A 68 16.16 6.56 12.12
C GLU A 68 17.05 5.63 11.28
N GLY A 69 17.06 4.33 11.58
CA GLY A 69 17.72 3.33 10.75
C GLY A 69 17.16 3.29 9.32
N VAL A 70 15.83 3.26 9.19
CA VAL A 70 15.15 3.31 7.88
C VAL A 70 15.41 4.65 7.17
N SER A 71 15.42 5.77 7.91
CA SER A 71 15.75 7.10 7.37
C SER A 71 17.18 7.14 6.80
N CYS A 72 18.15 6.60 7.54
CA CYS A 72 19.53 6.47 7.10
C CYS A 72 19.65 5.59 5.85
N LEU A 73 18.94 4.46 5.84
CA LEU A 73 18.90 3.54 4.70
C LEU A 73 18.29 4.20 3.46
N LYS A 74 17.23 5.01 3.63
CA LYS A 74 16.60 5.78 2.57
C LYS A 74 17.58 6.80 1.97
N ALA A 75 18.33 7.52 2.80
CA ALA A 75 19.38 8.44 2.33
C ALA A 75 20.47 7.71 1.54
N LEU A 76 20.90 6.53 2.00
CA LEU A 76 21.85 5.70 1.24
C LEU A 76 21.25 5.18 -0.07
N ALA A 77 19.98 4.77 -0.09
CA ALA A 77 19.30 4.29 -1.29
C ALA A 77 19.13 5.39 -2.34
N GLN A 78 19.04 6.66 -1.94
CA GLN A 78 19.04 7.79 -2.88
C GLN A 78 20.37 7.94 -3.62
N LEU A 79 21.49 7.59 -2.97
CA LEU A 79 22.84 7.75 -3.51
C LEU A 79 23.38 6.47 -4.18
N TYR A 80 23.06 5.31 -3.62
CA TYR A 80 23.64 4.00 -3.96
C TYR A 80 22.58 2.89 -4.00
N PRO A 81 21.50 3.03 -4.79
CA PRO A 81 20.33 2.14 -4.74
C PRO A 81 20.67 0.65 -4.90
N GLU A 82 21.53 0.31 -5.87
CA GLU A 82 21.93 -1.07 -6.14
C GLU A 82 22.69 -1.73 -4.97
N GLN A 83 23.54 -0.97 -4.29
CA GLN A 83 24.30 -1.48 -3.15
C GLN A 83 23.38 -1.73 -1.95
N VAL A 84 22.44 -0.82 -1.70
CA VAL A 84 21.44 -0.98 -0.64
C VAL A 84 20.54 -2.17 -0.94
N PHE A 85 20.06 -2.30 -2.17
CA PHE A 85 19.20 -3.40 -2.58
C PHE A 85 19.91 -4.75 -2.45
N LYS A 86 21.18 -4.83 -2.88
CA LYS A 86 22.00 -6.02 -2.69
C LYS A 86 22.19 -6.35 -1.21
N ALA A 87 22.51 -5.37 -0.36
CA ALA A 87 22.71 -5.61 1.07
C ALA A 87 21.45 -6.13 1.77
N LEU A 88 20.26 -5.63 1.40
CA LEU A 88 18.99 -6.13 1.92
C LEU A 88 18.71 -7.57 1.48
N LYS A 89 19.04 -7.91 0.23
CA LYS A 89 18.94 -9.29 -0.28
C LYS A 89 19.92 -10.23 0.43
N ASP A 90 21.18 -9.83 0.57
CA ASP A 90 22.23 -10.62 1.20
C ASP A 90 21.94 -10.85 2.70
N ALA A 91 21.26 -9.90 3.35
CA ALA A 91 20.80 -10.01 4.73
C ALA A 91 19.47 -10.77 4.90
N ASP A 92 18.91 -11.31 3.82
CA ASP A 92 17.59 -11.97 3.78
C ASP A 92 16.45 -11.12 4.38
N ILE A 93 16.60 -9.81 4.27
CA ILE A 93 15.54 -8.84 4.54
C ILE A 93 14.84 -8.61 3.22
N THR A 94 14.51 -9.67 2.48
CA THR A 94 13.52 -9.53 1.41
C THR A 94 12.15 -9.56 2.09
N PRO A 95 11.11 -8.97 1.47
CA PRO A 95 9.79 -9.10 2.02
C PRO A 95 9.35 -10.55 1.77
N HIS A 96 9.69 -11.43 2.71
CA HIS A 96 9.12 -12.76 2.80
C HIS A 96 7.71 -12.57 3.31
N PHE A 97 6.76 -12.73 2.41
CA PHE A 97 5.35 -12.50 2.70
C PHE A 97 4.61 -13.77 3.13
N ASP A 98 5.36 -14.86 3.37
CA ASP A 98 4.82 -16.09 3.89
C ASP A 98 4.60 -15.95 5.41
N ILE A 99 3.39 -15.57 5.81
CA ILE A 99 2.97 -15.60 7.23
C ILE A 99 2.11 -16.83 7.45
N VAL A 100 2.62 -17.78 8.22
CA VAL A 100 1.79 -18.86 8.77
C VAL A 100 1.06 -18.31 9.99
N ASP A 101 -0.27 -18.23 9.92
CA ASP A 101 -1.10 -17.89 11.07
C ASP A 101 -0.82 -18.90 12.19
N LYS A 102 -0.42 -18.40 13.36
CA LYS A 102 0.09 -19.18 14.51
C LYS A 102 -0.89 -20.19 15.09
N GLU A 103 -2.13 -20.25 14.59
CA GLU A 103 -3.17 -21.16 15.05
C GLU A 103 -3.08 -22.55 14.38
N ASP A 104 -2.48 -22.67 13.19
CA ASP A 104 -2.17 -23.96 12.57
C ASP A 104 -0.73 -24.39 12.91
N GLN A 105 -0.65 -25.15 14.01
CA GLN A 105 0.56 -25.69 14.65
C GLN A 105 1.69 -26.13 13.70
N ARG A 106 2.95 -25.76 14.03
CA ARG A 106 4.10 -26.69 14.10
C ARG A 106 5.33 -26.06 14.78
N LYS A 107 6.01 -26.89 15.55
CA LYS A 107 7.21 -26.62 16.37
C LYS A 107 8.50 -26.41 15.56
N ASP A 108 8.40 -25.95 14.32
CA ASP A 108 9.58 -25.79 13.46
C ASP A 108 9.81 -24.30 13.20
N GLU A 109 10.91 -23.82 13.77
CA GLU A 109 11.42 -22.45 13.76
C GLU A 109 11.78 -22.00 12.34
N GLN A 110 10.85 -21.41 11.55
CA GLN A 110 11.26 -20.72 10.32
C GLN A 110 10.26 -19.76 9.68
N TYR A 111 9.32 -19.18 10.45
CA TYR A 111 8.43 -18.14 9.91
C TYR A 111 8.54 -16.84 10.72
N PRO A 112 8.75 -15.68 10.06
CA PRO A 112 8.84 -14.40 10.73
C PRO A 112 7.52 -14.07 11.43
N CYS A 113 7.59 -13.43 12.61
CA CYS A 113 6.37 -12.96 13.26
C CYS A 113 5.74 -11.80 12.47
N VAL A 114 4.44 -11.56 12.64
CA VAL A 114 3.71 -10.46 11.99
C VAL A 114 4.44 -9.11 12.14
N ASP A 115 4.92 -8.80 13.35
CA ASP A 115 5.64 -7.56 13.64
C ASP A 115 6.94 -7.45 12.83
N GLU A 116 7.60 -8.57 12.54
CA GLU A 116 8.79 -8.60 11.69
C GLU A 116 8.44 -8.35 10.23
N VAL A 117 7.40 -9.01 9.71
CA VAL A 117 6.94 -8.78 8.32
C VAL A 117 6.51 -7.33 8.13
N GLN A 118 5.76 -6.77 9.10
CA GLN A 118 5.38 -5.36 9.07
C GLN A 118 6.60 -4.43 9.01
N ARG A 119 7.59 -4.63 9.90
CA ARG A 119 8.82 -3.80 9.92
C ARG A 119 9.59 -3.87 8.60
N ARG A 120 9.72 -5.08 8.03
CA ARG A 120 10.37 -5.29 6.73
C ARG A 120 9.59 -4.57 5.62
N LEU A 121 8.27 -4.70 5.61
CA LEU A 121 7.44 -4.11 4.56
C LEU A 121 7.40 -2.58 4.61
N GLU A 122 7.26 -2.01 5.80
CA GLU A 122 7.35 -0.56 6.02
C GLU A 122 8.68 -0.01 5.52
N CYS A 123 9.79 -0.69 5.84
CA CYS A 123 11.11 -0.33 5.35
C CYS A 123 11.15 -0.34 3.81
N PHE A 124 10.70 -1.41 3.16
CA PHE A 124 10.70 -1.47 1.71
C PHE A 124 9.82 -0.41 1.07
N CYS A 125 8.63 -0.15 1.59
CA CYS A 125 7.76 0.89 1.08
C CYS A 125 8.42 2.28 1.16
N HIS A 126 9.20 2.58 2.21
CA HIS A 126 9.98 3.82 2.25
C HIS A 126 11.08 3.89 1.18
N LEU A 127 11.60 2.75 0.71
CA LEU A 127 12.61 2.65 -0.34
C LEU A 127 12.02 2.60 -1.76
N SER A 128 10.76 2.15 -1.91
CA SER A 128 10.05 1.97 -3.18
C SER A 128 9.72 3.25 -3.95
N THR A 129 10.32 4.38 -3.56
CA THR A 129 10.27 5.64 -4.33
C THR A 129 11.28 5.68 -5.47
N ARG A 130 12.13 4.65 -5.61
CA ARG A 130 13.20 4.56 -6.62
C ARG A 130 13.44 3.13 -7.08
N GLU A 131 14.05 2.97 -8.26
CA GLU A 131 14.59 1.68 -8.69
C GLU A 131 15.87 1.30 -7.91
N PRO A 132 16.15 0.00 -7.72
CA PRO A 132 15.38 -1.18 -8.15
C PRO A 132 14.22 -1.55 -7.19
N PHE A 133 14.01 -0.78 -6.12
CA PHE A 133 13.01 -1.10 -5.09
C PHE A 133 11.58 -1.01 -5.61
N MET A 134 11.29 -0.02 -6.45
CA MET A 134 9.96 0.21 -7.01
C MET A 134 9.48 -1.00 -7.79
N SER A 135 10.25 -1.45 -8.80
CA SER A 135 9.87 -2.59 -9.62
C SER A 135 9.89 -3.93 -8.89
N TYR A 136 10.71 -4.06 -7.85
CA TYR A 136 10.76 -5.29 -7.06
C TYR A 136 9.63 -5.39 -6.04
N VAL A 137 9.37 -4.33 -5.26
CA VAL A 137 8.50 -4.39 -4.07
C VAL A 137 7.03 -4.24 -4.44
N LEU A 138 6.69 -3.29 -5.30
CA LEU A 138 5.28 -2.92 -5.53
C LEU A 138 4.43 -4.04 -6.12
N PRO A 139 4.92 -4.84 -7.10
CA PRO A 139 4.18 -6.00 -7.58
C PRO A 139 3.90 -7.03 -6.47
N GLN A 140 4.86 -7.23 -5.56
CA GLN A 140 4.72 -8.20 -4.48
C GLN A 140 3.72 -7.71 -3.41
N VAL A 141 3.76 -6.41 -3.07
CA VAL A 141 2.75 -5.79 -2.19
C VAL A 141 1.35 -6.00 -2.76
N LEU A 142 1.16 -5.76 -4.06
CA LEU A 142 -0.14 -5.94 -4.72
C LEU A 142 -0.56 -7.41 -4.78
N GLU A 143 0.37 -8.34 -5.01
CA GLU A 143 0.08 -9.76 -4.94
C GLU A 143 -0.41 -10.17 -3.56
N GLN A 144 0.19 -9.65 -2.49
CA GLN A 144 -0.21 -9.94 -1.12
C GLN A 144 -1.56 -9.38 -0.73
N ILE A 145 -1.94 -8.25 -1.31
CA ILE A 145 -3.28 -7.69 -1.11
C ILE A 145 -4.32 -8.54 -1.85
N THR A 146 -3.96 -9.03 -3.05
CA THR A 146 -4.93 -9.63 -3.98
C THR A 146 -5.06 -11.14 -3.83
N LYS A 147 -4.02 -11.79 -3.31
CA LYS A 147 -3.96 -13.21 -2.93
C LYS A 147 -3.44 -13.34 -1.49
N PRO A 148 -4.15 -12.76 -0.50
CA PRO A 148 -3.65 -12.72 0.86
C PRO A 148 -3.59 -14.12 1.45
N GLN A 149 -2.47 -14.44 2.10
CA GLN A 149 -2.33 -15.67 2.88
C GLN A 149 -3.02 -15.57 4.24
N SER A 150 -3.04 -14.38 4.83
CA SER A 150 -3.77 -14.05 6.07
C SER A 150 -4.40 -12.66 5.97
N ALA A 151 -5.43 -12.39 6.78
CA ALA A 151 -6.05 -11.07 6.88
C ALA A 151 -5.04 -10.01 7.36
N THR A 152 -4.14 -10.41 8.25
CA THR A 152 -3.09 -9.55 8.80
C THR A 152 -2.08 -9.13 7.74
N CYS A 153 -1.61 -10.06 6.88
CA CYS A 153 -0.77 -9.72 5.73
C CYS A 153 -1.43 -8.68 4.83
N CYS A 154 -2.71 -8.90 4.51
CA CYS A 154 -3.47 -8.01 3.65
C CYS A 154 -3.55 -6.58 4.23
N SER A 155 -3.91 -6.49 5.51
CA SER A 155 -4.03 -5.21 6.22
C SER A 155 -2.69 -4.46 6.26
N VAL A 156 -1.61 -5.14 6.65
CA VAL A 156 -0.26 -4.55 6.70
C VAL A 156 0.19 -4.10 5.30
N SER A 157 -0.08 -4.89 4.27
CA SER A 157 0.30 -4.57 2.88
C SER A 157 -0.48 -3.37 2.35
N LEU A 158 -1.77 -3.27 2.64
CA LEU A 158 -2.60 -2.11 2.31
C LEU A 158 -2.14 -0.85 3.05
N HIS A 159 -1.82 -0.98 4.34
CA HIS A 159 -1.29 0.12 5.13
C HIS A 159 0.03 0.65 4.56
N CYS A 160 0.93 -0.26 4.19
CA CYS A 160 2.22 0.10 3.60
C CYS A 160 2.05 0.76 2.22
N LEU A 161 1.16 0.23 1.37
CA LEU A 161 0.82 0.85 0.08
C LEU A 161 0.24 2.26 0.27
N ARG A 162 -0.70 2.43 1.22
CA ARG A 162 -1.28 3.73 1.58
C ARG A 162 -0.19 4.71 2.01
N THR A 163 0.67 4.30 2.94
CA THR A 163 1.73 5.16 3.47
C THR A 163 2.69 5.59 2.37
N LEU A 164 3.03 4.69 1.44
CA LEU A 164 3.82 5.05 0.26
C LEU A 164 3.10 6.10 -0.60
N VAL A 165 1.88 5.84 -1.08
CA VAL A 165 1.23 6.74 -2.04
C VAL A 165 0.78 8.07 -1.45
N LEU A 166 0.75 8.21 -0.12
CA LEU A 166 0.44 9.47 0.57
C LEU A 166 1.66 10.24 1.07
N ALA A 167 2.84 9.64 1.08
CA ALA A 167 4.01 10.34 1.56
C ALA A 167 4.26 11.59 0.71
N ALA A 168 4.53 12.72 1.37
CA ALA A 168 4.66 14.03 0.72
C ALA A 168 5.81 14.08 -0.30
N ASP A 169 6.78 13.17 -0.17
CA ASP A 169 7.95 13.03 -1.03
C ASP A 169 7.82 11.91 -2.06
N THR A 170 6.65 11.29 -2.21
CA THR A 170 6.43 10.25 -3.20
C THR A 170 6.46 10.83 -4.61
N PRO A 171 7.40 10.37 -5.47
CA PRO A 171 7.51 10.86 -6.83
C PRO A 171 6.28 10.47 -7.67
N SER A 172 5.93 11.31 -8.65
CA SER A 172 4.86 11.04 -9.61
C SER A 172 5.03 9.71 -10.36
N GLU A 173 6.28 9.29 -10.52
CA GLU A 173 6.72 8.06 -11.15
C GLU A 173 6.20 6.82 -10.43
N VAL A 174 6.06 6.86 -9.10
CA VAL A 174 5.49 5.76 -8.32
C VAL A 174 4.02 5.57 -8.65
N HIS A 175 3.25 6.67 -8.69
CA HIS A 175 1.84 6.64 -9.07
C HIS A 175 1.67 6.15 -10.52
N LEU A 176 2.54 6.62 -11.42
CA LEU A 176 2.54 6.19 -12.82
C LEU A 176 2.86 4.70 -12.96
N TYR A 177 3.85 4.19 -12.23
CA TYR A 177 4.24 2.79 -12.22
C TYR A 177 3.10 1.90 -11.69
N LEU A 178 2.53 2.26 -10.53
CA LEU A 178 1.38 1.56 -9.95
C LEU A 178 0.18 1.51 -10.93
N HIS A 179 -0.04 2.58 -11.69
CA HIS A 179 -1.12 2.62 -12.66
C HIS A 179 -0.82 1.84 -13.95
N LYS A 180 0.31 2.11 -14.60
CA LYS A 180 0.60 1.60 -15.95
C LYS A 180 1.22 0.20 -15.95
N GLU A 181 2.14 -0.05 -15.04
CA GLU A 181 2.91 -1.30 -15.00
C GLU A 181 2.24 -2.35 -14.10
N CYS A 182 1.60 -1.91 -13.01
CA CYS A 182 0.96 -2.84 -12.07
C CYS A 182 -0.57 -2.95 -12.21
N ASP A 183 -1.23 -2.08 -12.98
CA ASP A 183 -2.69 -1.94 -13.04
C ASP A 183 -3.38 -1.94 -11.66
N ALA A 184 -2.70 -1.35 -10.66
CA ALA A 184 -2.96 -1.56 -9.24
C ALA A 184 -4.43 -1.30 -8.87
N VAL A 185 -5.02 -0.23 -9.40
CA VAL A 185 -6.41 0.15 -9.13
C VAL A 185 -7.38 -0.92 -9.64
N LEU A 186 -7.19 -1.43 -10.86
CA LEU A 186 -8.04 -2.47 -11.41
C LEU A 186 -7.83 -3.79 -10.66
N THR A 187 -6.59 -4.17 -10.34
CA THR A 187 -6.30 -5.39 -9.59
C THR A 187 -6.91 -5.36 -8.18
N LEU A 188 -6.79 -4.24 -7.47
CA LEU A 188 -7.35 -4.08 -6.12
C LEU A 188 -8.87 -4.18 -6.13
N ILE A 189 -9.52 -3.51 -7.09
CA ILE A 189 -10.98 -3.53 -7.23
C ILE A 189 -11.46 -4.92 -7.63
N THR A 190 -10.86 -5.54 -8.64
CA THR A 190 -11.29 -6.85 -9.13
C THR A 190 -11.11 -7.92 -8.06
N SER A 191 -10.00 -7.91 -7.33
CA SER A 191 -9.78 -8.80 -6.18
C SER A 191 -10.81 -8.58 -5.08
N TRP A 192 -11.16 -7.32 -4.79
CA TRP A 192 -12.22 -6.99 -3.84
C TRP A 192 -13.58 -7.56 -4.26
N ILE A 193 -13.97 -7.30 -5.52
CA ILE A 193 -15.24 -7.76 -6.08
C ILE A 193 -15.30 -9.29 -6.07
N ALA A 194 -14.20 -9.96 -6.45
CA ALA A 194 -14.09 -11.42 -6.37
C ALA A 194 -14.23 -11.92 -4.93
N GLY A 195 -13.71 -11.17 -3.96
CA GLY A 195 -13.82 -11.44 -2.54
C GLY A 195 -15.23 -11.33 -2.00
N VAL A 196 -16.04 -10.39 -2.50
CA VAL A 196 -17.44 -10.22 -2.09
C VAL A 196 -18.42 -11.12 -2.86
N SER A 197 -17.97 -11.85 -3.88
CA SER A 197 -18.81 -12.74 -4.69
C SER A 197 -19.34 -13.94 -3.87
N PRO A 198 -20.60 -14.37 -4.08
CA PRO A 198 -21.20 -15.52 -3.39
C PRO A 198 -20.37 -16.80 -3.43
N ASP A 199 -19.67 -17.04 -4.54
CA ASP A 199 -18.86 -18.24 -4.76
C ASP A 199 -17.57 -18.29 -3.91
N ASN A 200 -17.19 -17.16 -3.30
CA ASN A 200 -15.98 -17.02 -2.47
C ASN A 200 -16.27 -16.59 -1.03
N ILE A 201 -17.54 -16.62 -0.58
CA ILE A 201 -17.97 -16.17 0.76
C ILE A 201 -17.19 -16.82 1.92
N HIS A 202 -16.69 -18.05 1.77
CA HIS A 202 -15.89 -18.71 2.81
C HIS A 202 -14.51 -18.04 3.05
N GLN A 203 -14.06 -17.15 2.15
CA GLN A 203 -12.91 -16.27 2.34
C GLN A 203 -13.29 -14.91 2.96
N MET A 204 -14.60 -14.60 3.11
CA MET A 204 -15.12 -13.34 3.67
C MET A 204 -15.21 -13.33 5.20
N THR A 205 -15.27 -14.47 5.88
CA THR A 205 -15.38 -14.48 7.35
C THR A 205 -14.14 -13.92 8.06
N PHE A 206 -12.99 -13.83 7.38
CA PHE A 206 -11.75 -13.20 7.87
C PHE A 206 -11.67 -11.69 7.66
N ARG A 207 -12.71 -11.09 7.05
CA ARG A 207 -12.58 -9.85 6.31
C ARG A 207 -13.41 -8.68 6.89
N ASP A 208 -14.40 -8.85 7.77
CA ASP A 208 -15.41 -7.79 7.96
C ASP A 208 -15.00 -6.48 8.67
N MET A 209 -14.01 -6.44 9.56
CA MET A 209 -13.56 -5.17 10.19
C MET A 209 -12.23 -4.67 9.62
N ALA A 210 -11.27 -5.59 9.47
CA ALA A 210 -10.00 -5.29 8.81
C ALA A 210 -10.21 -4.85 7.36
N LEU A 211 -11.22 -5.37 6.63
CA LEU A 211 -11.58 -4.84 5.30
C LEU A 211 -12.17 -3.44 5.38
N ILE A 212 -12.94 -3.04 6.37
CA ILE A 212 -13.50 -1.67 6.36
C ILE A 212 -12.37 -0.64 6.57
N GLU A 213 -11.43 -0.93 7.47
CA GLU A 213 -10.20 -0.15 7.63
C GLU A 213 -9.30 -0.24 6.40
N ALA A 214 -9.11 -1.44 5.86
CA ALA A 214 -8.43 -1.65 4.58
C ALA A 214 -9.18 -1.01 3.41
N ALA A 215 -10.49 -0.82 3.44
CA ALA A 215 -11.29 -0.15 2.42
C ALA A 215 -11.10 1.35 2.53
N ALA A 216 -10.93 1.87 3.75
CA ALA A 216 -10.51 3.25 3.96
C ALA A 216 -9.06 3.46 3.49
N ASP A 217 -8.17 2.52 3.76
CA ASP A 217 -6.78 2.57 3.27
C ASP A 217 -6.70 2.43 1.76
N ASN A 218 -7.41 1.46 1.21
CA ASN A 218 -7.55 1.20 -0.22
C ASN A 218 -8.24 2.37 -0.90
N LYS A 219 -9.28 2.97 -0.29
CA LYS A 219 -9.89 4.24 -0.76
C LYS A 219 -8.82 5.30 -0.91
N VAL A 220 -8.05 5.57 0.14
CA VAL A 220 -7.08 6.67 0.11
C VAL A 220 -5.95 6.38 -0.88
N ALA A 221 -5.50 5.13 -0.96
CA ALA A 221 -4.48 4.71 -1.91
C ALA A 221 -4.98 4.80 -3.37
N ILE A 222 -6.17 4.27 -3.63
CA ILE A 222 -6.86 4.36 -4.92
C ILE A 222 -7.06 5.83 -5.31
N GLN A 223 -7.47 6.70 -4.40
CA GLN A 223 -7.64 8.14 -4.67
C GLN A 223 -6.33 8.81 -5.10
N ALA A 224 -5.23 8.50 -4.41
CA ALA A 224 -3.92 9.04 -4.73
C ALA A 224 -3.43 8.56 -6.12
N ILE A 225 -3.71 7.32 -6.49
CA ILE A 225 -3.36 6.76 -7.81
C ILE A 225 -4.31 7.28 -8.91
N ILE A 226 -5.61 7.41 -8.62
CA ILE A 226 -6.64 7.89 -9.56
C ILE A 226 -6.38 9.33 -9.99
N PHE A 227 -5.83 10.18 -9.13
CA PHE A 227 -5.65 11.60 -9.42
C PHE A 227 -4.88 11.87 -10.71
N SER A 228 -3.96 10.98 -11.12
CA SER A 228 -3.17 11.14 -12.33
C SER A 228 -3.88 10.69 -13.62
N GLU A 229 -4.77 9.69 -13.57
CA GLU A 229 -5.33 9.00 -14.77
C GLU A 229 -6.84 8.66 -14.63
N GLN A 230 -7.59 9.53 -13.95
CA GLN A 230 -8.97 9.27 -13.50
C GLN A 230 -9.97 8.84 -14.59
N ASN A 231 -9.91 9.42 -15.80
CA ASN A 231 -10.92 9.15 -16.83
C ASN A 231 -10.79 7.72 -17.37
N THR A 232 -9.55 7.30 -17.67
CA THR A 232 -9.23 5.93 -18.10
C THR A 232 -9.67 4.90 -17.06
N LEU A 233 -9.49 5.21 -15.78
CA LEU A 233 -9.91 4.34 -14.68
C LEU A 233 -11.43 4.26 -14.56
N LEU A 234 -12.13 5.39 -14.66
CA LEU A 234 -13.60 5.43 -14.62
C LEU A 234 -14.24 4.64 -15.77
N GLU A 235 -13.68 4.75 -16.98
CA GLU A 235 -14.13 4.01 -18.17
C GLU A 235 -14.03 2.49 -18.00
N LYS A 236 -13.02 1.98 -17.29
CA LYS A 236 -12.90 0.56 -16.97
C LYS A 236 -13.77 0.15 -15.79
N PHE A 237 -13.85 0.99 -14.77
CA PHE A 237 -14.37 0.65 -13.46
C PHE A 237 -15.89 0.76 -13.35
N VAL A 238 -16.47 1.88 -13.76
CA VAL A 238 -17.90 2.15 -13.57
C VAL A 238 -18.77 1.12 -14.28
N PRO A 239 -18.45 0.65 -15.51
CA PRO A 239 -19.19 -0.44 -16.16
C PRO A 239 -19.28 -1.73 -15.34
N ILE A 240 -18.25 -2.07 -14.54
CA ILE A 240 -18.22 -3.26 -13.68
C ILE A 240 -19.31 -3.16 -12.60
N PHE A 241 -19.47 -1.99 -11.97
CA PHE A 241 -20.43 -1.79 -10.89
C PHE A 241 -21.88 -1.78 -11.39
N ILE A 242 -22.12 -1.17 -12.54
CA ILE A 242 -23.46 -1.06 -13.13
C ILE A 242 -23.87 -2.30 -13.94
N GLY A 243 -22.92 -3.17 -14.31
CA GLY A 243 -23.19 -4.40 -15.06
C GLY A 243 -23.42 -4.20 -16.56
N VAL A 244 -22.85 -3.15 -17.16
CA VAL A 244 -23.10 -2.78 -18.58
C VAL A 244 -22.11 -3.43 -19.56
N ASP A 245 -20.94 -3.90 -19.10
CA ASP A 245 -20.00 -4.63 -19.95
C ASP A 245 -19.87 -6.13 -19.50
N PRO A 246 -20.38 -7.09 -20.30
CA PRO A 246 -20.27 -8.52 -20.04
C PRO A 246 -18.84 -9.06 -20.01
N GLN A 247 -17.89 -8.42 -20.71
CA GLN A 247 -16.48 -8.83 -20.70
C GLN A 247 -15.74 -8.28 -19.48
N SER A 248 -16.06 -7.06 -19.01
CA SER A 248 -15.52 -6.50 -17.75
C SER A 248 -15.95 -7.25 -16.49
N THR A 249 -17.09 -7.95 -16.54
CA THR A 249 -17.55 -8.82 -15.44
C THR A 249 -16.86 -10.17 -15.37
N MET A 250 -16.00 -10.49 -16.35
CA MET A 250 -15.10 -11.65 -16.26
C MET A 250 -13.91 -11.29 -15.37
N LEU A 251 -14.16 -11.28 -14.05
CA LEU A 251 -13.11 -11.57 -13.09
C LEU A 251 -12.45 -12.88 -13.51
N ASP A 252 -11.13 -12.96 -13.37
CA ASP A 252 -10.15 -13.89 -13.96
C ASP A 252 -10.38 -15.41 -13.75
N ARG A 253 -11.60 -15.83 -13.38
CA ARG A 253 -12.04 -17.19 -13.14
C ARG A 253 -13.39 -17.53 -13.78
N GLY A 254 -13.84 -16.76 -14.77
CA GLY A 254 -14.77 -17.22 -15.82
C GLY A 254 -16.08 -17.90 -15.39
N LYS A 255 -16.61 -17.67 -14.17
CA LYS A 255 -17.75 -18.48 -13.68
C LYS A 255 -18.98 -17.74 -13.16
N THR A 256 -18.95 -16.44 -12.85
CA THR A 256 -20.18 -15.74 -12.45
C THR A 256 -20.19 -14.28 -12.89
N LYS A 257 -21.31 -13.86 -13.52
CA LYS A 257 -21.65 -12.45 -13.72
C LYS A 257 -22.00 -11.87 -12.35
N PHE A 258 -21.02 -11.34 -11.64
CA PHE A 258 -21.28 -10.62 -10.40
C PHE A 258 -21.53 -9.15 -10.72
N GLN A 259 -22.73 -8.67 -10.39
CA GLN A 259 -23.10 -7.27 -10.53
C GLN A 259 -23.12 -6.63 -9.13
N PRO A 260 -22.07 -5.88 -8.76
CA PRO A 260 -21.86 -5.47 -7.38
C PRO A 260 -23.03 -4.66 -6.80
N LEU A 261 -23.68 -3.81 -7.61
CA LEU A 261 -24.81 -2.99 -7.17
C LEU A 261 -26.16 -3.72 -7.19
N GLU A 262 -26.24 -4.97 -7.64
CA GLU A 262 -27.48 -5.77 -7.67
C GLU A 262 -27.52 -6.88 -6.60
N VAL A 263 -26.52 -6.90 -5.72
CA VAL A 263 -26.39 -7.93 -4.69
C VAL A 263 -27.45 -7.73 -3.62
N LYS A 264 -28.16 -8.82 -3.27
CA LYS A 264 -29.25 -8.81 -2.28
C LYS A 264 -28.80 -9.12 -0.84
N SER A 265 -27.57 -9.60 -0.67
CA SER A 265 -27.01 -9.93 0.64
C SER A 265 -26.47 -8.66 1.32
N PRO A 266 -26.97 -8.27 2.51
CA PRO A 266 -26.53 -7.06 3.20
C PRO A 266 -25.01 -6.89 3.35
N PRO A 267 -24.22 -7.88 3.81
CA PRO A 267 -22.77 -7.70 3.96
C PRO A 267 -22.05 -7.46 2.61
N GLN A 268 -22.37 -8.25 1.58
CA GLN A 268 -21.75 -8.11 0.25
C GLN A 268 -22.09 -6.76 -0.41
N TYR A 269 -23.33 -6.34 -0.19
CA TYR A 269 -23.86 -5.08 -0.63
C TYR A 269 -23.16 -3.89 0.06
N SER A 270 -22.98 -3.94 1.38
CA SER A 270 -22.25 -2.89 2.12
C SER A 270 -20.80 -2.74 1.65
N HIS A 271 -20.08 -3.85 1.51
CA HIS A 271 -18.68 -3.84 1.06
C HIS A 271 -18.49 -3.27 -0.34
N THR A 272 -19.44 -3.51 -1.24
CA THR A 272 -19.40 -2.98 -2.59
C THR A 272 -19.56 -1.46 -2.60
N VAL A 273 -20.55 -0.95 -1.85
CA VAL A 273 -20.87 0.48 -1.86
C VAL A 273 -19.73 1.29 -1.21
N PHE A 274 -19.04 0.75 -0.21
CA PHE A 274 -17.85 1.37 0.36
C PHE A 274 -16.70 1.51 -0.64
N LEU A 275 -16.43 0.48 -1.44
CA LEU A 275 -15.41 0.53 -2.49
C LEU A 275 -15.76 1.61 -3.54
N LEU A 276 -17.03 1.65 -3.97
CA LEU A 276 -17.52 2.67 -4.89
C LEU A 276 -17.39 4.08 -4.30
N GLN A 277 -17.70 4.24 -3.00
CA GLN A 277 -17.52 5.51 -2.30
C GLN A 277 -16.07 5.97 -2.33
N GLY A 278 -15.13 5.04 -2.13
CA GLY A 278 -13.71 5.35 -2.15
C GLY A 278 -13.24 5.95 -3.47
N VAL A 279 -13.61 5.30 -4.57
CA VAL A 279 -13.30 5.78 -5.93
C VAL A 279 -13.99 7.11 -6.21
N MET A 280 -15.32 7.17 -6.04
CA MET A 280 -16.13 8.28 -6.51
C MET A 280 -15.88 9.58 -5.74
N THR A 281 -15.60 9.49 -4.44
CA THR A 281 -15.36 10.69 -3.62
C THR A 281 -14.05 11.39 -3.93
N GLY A 282 -13.02 10.69 -4.45
CA GLY A 282 -11.72 11.29 -4.76
C GLY A 282 -11.54 11.81 -6.18
N LEU A 283 -12.55 11.67 -7.06
CA LEU A 283 -12.43 12.17 -8.43
C LEU A 283 -12.31 13.70 -8.47
N HIS A 284 -11.63 14.23 -9.46
CA HIS A 284 -11.60 15.67 -9.73
C HIS A 284 -13.00 16.18 -10.14
N HIS A 285 -13.24 17.48 -10.01
CA HIS A 285 -14.52 18.10 -10.39
C HIS A 285 -14.83 18.02 -11.90
N LYS A 286 -13.82 17.74 -12.74
CA LYS A 286 -13.95 17.57 -14.19
C LYS A 286 -13.93 16.11 -14.65
N ALA A 287 -14.04 15.15 -13.73
CA ALA A 287 -13.98 13.74 -14.09
C ALA A 287 -15.19 13.33 -14.97
N ASN A 288 -14.94 12.64 -16.07
CA ASN A 288 -16.00 12.13 -16.94
C ASN A 288 -16.45 10.75 -16.44
N ILE A 289 -17.62 10.69 -15.81
CA ILE A 289 -18.19 9.45 -15.28
C ILE A 289 -19.00 8.77 -16.41
N PRO A 290 -18.58 7.61 -16.93
CA PRO A 290 -19.33 6.90 -17.96
C PRO A 290 -20.63 6.33 -17.39
N HIS A 291 -21.67 6.22 -18.23
CA HIS A 291 -22.99 5.71 -17.84
C HIS A 291 -23.58 6.34 -16.55
N LYS A 292 -23.27 7.63 -16.34
CA LYS A 292 -23.59 8.35 -15.11
C LYS A 292 -25.04 8.22 -14.68
N ASP A 293 -25.99 8.36 -15.61
CA ASP A 293 -27.42 8.31 -15.30
C ASP A 293 -27.82 6.97 -14.66
N LYS A 294 -27.34 5.84 -15.24
CA LYS A 294 -27.57 4.50 -14.68
C LYS A 294 -26.95 4.32 -13.31
N LEU A 295 -25.76 4.90 -13.09
CA LEU A 295 -25.09 4.85 -11.79
C LEU A 295 -25.90 5.63 -10.73
N LEU A 296 -26.37 6.84 -11.06
CA LEU A 296 -27.18 7.66 -10.16
C LEU A 296 -28.51 6.98 -9.83
N ASP A 297 -29.18 6.39 -10.82
CA ASP A 297 -30.45 5.70 -10.61
C ASP A 297 -30.29 4.54 -9.64
N LYS A 298 -29.25 3.70 -9.83
CA LYS A 298 -28.92 2.62 -8.89
C LYS A 298 -28.63 3.17 -7.50
N LEU A 299 -27.76 4.18 -7.37
CA LEU A 299 -27.42 4.77 -6.07
C LEU A 299 -28.63 5.40 -5.36
N LEU A 300 -29.56 6.00 -6.11
CA LEU A 300 -30.79 6.57 -5.58
C LEU A 300 -31.70 5.46 -5.03
N GLU A 301 -31.93 4.42 -5.83
CA GLU A 301 -32.69 3.22 -5.41
C GLU A 301 -32.09 2.65 -4.11
N MET A 302 -30.77 2.48 -4.06
CA MET A 302 -30.06 2.00 -2.88
C MET A 302 -30.28 2.91 -1.66
N SER A 303 -30.15 4.23 -1.84
CA SER A 303 -30.28 5.19 -0.73
C SER A 303 -31.68 5.20 -0.12
N VAL A 304 -32.72 4.91 -0.91
CA VAL A 304 -34.11 4.94 -0.45
C VAL A 304 -34.54 3.61 0.14
N HIS A 305 -34.07 2.49 -0.43
CA HIS A 305 -34.62 1.16 -0.13
C HIS A 305 -33.77 0.32 0.83
N THR A 306 -32.54 0.73 1.13
CA THR A 306 -31.71 0.03 2.13
C THR A 306 -32.15 0.33 3.56
N CYS A 307 -32.16 -0.69 4.42
CA CYS A 307 -32.31 -0.53 5.87
C CYS A 307 -30.95 -0.36 6.59
N ASP A 308 -29.83 -0.49 5.87
CA ASP A 308 -28.49 -0.33 6.43
C ASP A 308 -28.08 1.15 6.38
N GLN A 309 -27.91 1.75 7.57
CA GLN A 309 -27.55 3.16 7.72
C GLN A 309 -26.20 3.50 7.08
N PHE A 310 -25.22 2.59 7.12
CA PHE A 310 -23.91 2.83 6.52
C PHE A 310 -24.02 2.88 4.99
N VAL A 311 -24.79 1.95 4.41
CA VAL A 311 -25.01 1.92 2.96
C VAL A 311 -25.80 3.14 2.49
N HIS A 312 -26.83 3.52 3.25
CA HIS A 312 -27.57 4.75 3.01
C HIS A 312 -26.63 5.96 2.96
N ASN A 313 -25.82 6.14 4.01
CA ASN A 313 -24.88 7.26 4.12
C ASN A 313 -23.83 7.26 2.98
N ALA A 314 -23.30 6.09 2.62
CA ALA A 314 -22.33 5.95 1.55
C ALA A 314 -22.96 6.27 0.18
N ALA A 315 -24.15 5.75 -0.11
CA ALA A 315 -24.88 6.01 -1.35
C ALA A 315 -25.23 7.51 -1.49
N VAL A 316 -25.76 8.13 -0.43
CA VAL A 316 -26.06 9.57 -0.39
C VAL A 316 -24.79 10.41 -0.59
N SER A 317 -23.68 10.01 0.05
CA SER A 317 -22.38 10.68 -0.12
C SER A 317 -21.87 10.61 -1.56
N ILE A 318 -22.02 9.46 -2.23
CA ILE A 318 -21.64 9.30 -3.65
C ILE A 318 -22.56 10.15 -4.54
N LEU A 319 -23.88 10.15 -4.30
CA LEU A 319 -24.85 10.96 -5.04
C LEU A 319 -24.51 12.45 -4.91
N ALA A 320 -24.35 12.95 -3.69
CA ALA A 320 -24.00 14.35 -3.43
C ALA A 320 -22.67 14.74 -4.09
N CYS A 321 -21.66 13.87 -3.99
CA CYS A 321 -20.37 14.10 -4.64
C CYS A 321 -20.51 14.15 -6.16
N SER A 322 -21.25 13.21 -6.74
CA SER A 322 -21.48 13.14 -8.18
C SER A 322 -22.21 14.39 -8.66
N LEU A 323 -23.30 14.81 -8.00
CA LEU A 323 -24.09 16.00 -8.31
C LEU A 323 -23.29 17.31 -8.20
N ASN A 324 -22.49 17.47 -7.15
CA ASN A 324 -21.62 18.63 -6.97
C ASN A 324 -20.59 18.75 -8.10
N LYS A 325 -20.06 17.63 -8.59
CA LYS A 325 -19.12 17.64 -9.72
C LYS A 325 -19.82 18.02 -11.03
N MET A 326 -21.11 17.70 -11.20
CA MET A 326 -21.88 18.09 -12.41
C MET A 326 -22.21 19.57 -12.44
N THR A 327 -22.54 20.14 -11.28
CA THR A 327 -22.87 21.57 -11.19
C THR A 327 -21.64 22.43 -11.46
N LEU A 328 -20.46 21.98 -11.03
CA LEU A 328 -19.18 22.64 -11.30
C LEU A 328 -18.65 22.44 -12.73
N SER A 329 -19.10 21.42 -13.48
CA SER A 329 -18.67 21.21 -14.88
C SER A 329 -19.46 22.04 -15.90
N VAL A 330 -20.57 22.66 -15.48
CA VAL A 330 -21.47 23.47 -16.33
C VAL A 330 -21.17 24.98 -16.23
N MET A 331 -20.35 25.40 -15.26
CA MET A 331 -19.89 26.80 -15.08
C MET A 331 -18.52 27.03 -15.70
#